data_AF-A0A965GGD4-F1
#
_entry.id   AF-A0A965GGD4-F1
#
_cell.length_a   1.000
_cell.length_b   1.000
_cell.length_c   1.000
_cell.angle_alpha   90.00
_cell.angle_beta   90.00
_cell.angle_gamma   90.00
#
_symmetry.space_group_name_H-M   'P 1'
#
loop_
_entity.id
_entity.type
_entity.pdbx_description
1 polymer ?
#
loop_
_entity_poly.entity_id
_entity_poly.type
_entity_poly.pdbx_seq_one_letter_code
_entity_poly.pdbx_strand_id
1 'polypeptide(L)'
;YITLQHCQPHDALELVNQAIRVTKSGGTVVLNFRTWVLSDVLLVPLGIAMRSLWKISIVGPHLARWRWSTRFGWQANRLKPDTVLAKVAPQLSDIKIFHSKKRTLKVFLSSKNATKVIPTNRINPSHWWLLKQKSFNWNSWCDRHGRQCDADVAR
;
A
#
# COMPACT_ATOMS: atom_id res chain seq x y z
N TYR A 1 9.94 4.61 -5.00
CA TYR A 1 8.95 5.00 -3.98
C TYR A 1 7.65 5.33 -4.69
N ILE A 2 6.52 4.74 -4.27
CA ILE A 2 5.21 4.95 -4.92
C ILE A 2 4.15 5.26 -3.85
N THR A 3 3.31 6.26 -4.09
CA THR A 3 2.16 6.61 -3.24
C THR A 3 0.87 6.09 -3.83
N LEU A 4 0.12 5.27 -3.10
CA LEU A 4 -1.09 4.59 -3.60
C LEU A 4 -2.39 5.21 -3.04
N GLN A 5 -2.31 6.47 -2.63
CA GLN A 5 -3.37 7.14 -1.88
C GLN A 5 -4.56 7.56 -2.74
N HIS A 6 -4.41 7.73 -4.04
CA HIS A 6 -5.49 8.23 -4.91
C HIS A 6 -6.01 7.20 -5.92
N CYS A 7 -5.56 5.96 -5.80
CA CYS A 7 -6.03 4.84 -6.62
C CYS A 7 -7.27 4.21 -5.99
N GLN A 8 -8.14 3.61 -6.81
CA GLN A 8 -9.17 2.73 -6.28
C GLN A 8 -8.49 1.56 -5.52
N PRO A 9 -9.17 0.94 -4.53
CA PRO A 9 -8.60 -0.17 -3.78
C PRO A 9 -8.07 -1.31 -4.65
N HIS A 10 -8.77 -1.67 -5.72
CA HIS A 10 -8.36 -2.75 -6.62
C HIS A 10 -7.11 -2.36 -7.43
N ASP A 11 -7.13 -1.20 -8.10
CA ASP A 11 -5.99 -0.65 -8.85
C ASP A 11 -4.75 -0.55 -7.97
N ALA A 12 -4.92 -0.08 -6.73
CA ALA A 12 -3.82 0.03 -5.78
C ALA A 12 -3.19 -1.34 -5.51
N LEU A 13 -3.98 -2.40 -5.31
CA LEU A 13 -3.47 -3.74 -5.07
C LEU A 13 -2.78 -4.32 -6.31
N GLU A 14 -3.32 -4.07 -7.51
CA GLU A 14 -2.68 -4.48 -8.76
C GLU A 14 -1.35 -3.76 -8.98
N LEU A 15 -1.31 -2.44 -8.73
CA LEU A 15 -0.08 -1.66 -8.79
C LEU A 15 0.98 -2.14 -7.79
N VAL A 16 0.58 -2.54 -6.57
CA VAL A 16 1.50 -3.17 -5.61
C VAL A 16 2.08 -4.45 -6.22
N ASN A 17 1.23 -5.32 -6.78
CA ASN A 17 1.67 -6.57 -7.40
C ASN A 17 2.62 -6.31 -8.58
N GLN A 18 2.31 -5.36 -9.45
CA GLN A 18 3.17 -4.99 -10.57
C GLN A 18 4.49 -4.39 -10.07
N ALA A 19 4.47 -3.51 -9.06
CA ALA A 19 5.69 -2.93 -8.48
C ALA A 19 6.62 -4.04 -7.95
N ILE A 20 6.07 -5.05 -7.28
CA ILE A 20 6.85 -6.21 -6.80
C ILE A 20 7.37 -7.06 -7.97
N ARG A 21 6.54 -7.30 -8.98
CA ARG A 21 6.89 -8.09 -10.16
C ARG A 21 8.06 -7.47 -10.91
N VAL A 22 8.01 -6.17 -11.22
CA VAL A 22 9.04 -5.46 -12.01
C VAL A 22 10.32 -5.21 -11.22
N THR A 23 10.27 -5.28 -9.89
CA THR A 23 11.47 -5.13 -9.07
C THR A 23 12.40 -6.32 -9.28
N LYS A 24 13.68 -6.05 -9.55
CA LYS A 24 14.74 -7.07 -9.65
C LYS A 24 14.83 -7.87 -8.35
N SER A 25 15.19 -9.14 -8.44
CA SER A 25 15.53 -9.99 -7.29
C SER A 25 16.64 -9.36 -6.43
N GLY A 26 16.41 -9.25 -5.11
CA GLY A 26 17.28 -8.51 -4.19
C GLY A 26 17.03 -6.99 -4.14
N GLY A 27 16.19 -6.46 -5.03
CA GLY A 27 15.82 -5.04 -5.05
C GLY A 27 14.80 -4.66 -3.96
N THR A 28 14.77 -3.37 -3.63
CA THR A 28 13.91 -2.83 -2.56
C THR A 28 12.74 -2.02 -3.13
N VAL A 29 11.53 -2.32 -2.66
CA VAL A 29 10.32 -1.54 -2.96
C VAL A 29 9.86 -0.81 -1.70
N VAL A 30 9.53 0.47 -1.87
CA VAL A 30 8.95 1.30 -0.82
C VAL A 30 7.62 1.85 -1.30
N LEU A 31 6.54 1.44 -0.63
CA LEU A 31 5.16 1.80 -0.96
C LEU A 31 4.53 2.55 0.20
N ASN A 32 3.90 3.67 -0.10
CA ASN A 32 3.24 4.53 0.89
C ASN A 32 1.73 4.41 0.79
N PHE A 33 1.10 4.18 1.93
CA PHE A 33 -0.33 4.04 2.09
C PHE A 33 -0.86 4.98 3.16
N ARG A 34 -2.14 5.34 3.04
CA ARG A 34 -2.89 6.06 4.07
C ARG A 34 -3.64 5.05 4.95
N THR A 35 -3.68 5.29 6.25
CA THR A 35 -4.49 4.52 7.21
C THR A 35 -5.73 5.30 7.62
N TRP A 36 -6.66 4.61 8.28
CA TRP A 36 -7.84 5.22 8.88
C TRP A 36 -7.47 6.09 10.09
N VAL A 37 -7.91 7.35 10.05
CA VAL A 37 -7.90 8.24 11.21
C VAL A 37 -9.32 8.52 11.69
N LEU A 38 -9.46 9.02 12.93
CA LEU A 38 -10.79 9.20 13.54
C LEU A 38 -11.67 10.16 12.73
N SER A 39 -11.08 11.22 12.19
CA SER A 39 -11.78 12.16 11.30
C SER A 39 -12.26 11.52 10.00
N ASP A 40 -11.67 10.40 9.56
CA ASP A 40 -12.11 9.73 8.34
C ASP A 40 -13.51 9.11 8.50
N VAL A 41 -13.97 8.84 9.73
CA VAL A 41 -15.33 8.35 10.00
C VAL A 41 -16.38 9.35 9.50
N LEU A 42 -16.08 10.64 9.56
CA LEU A 42 -16.95 11.70 9.05
C LEU A 42 -16.59 12.08 7.61
N LEU A 43 -15.30 12.20 7.29
CA LEU A 43 -14.85 12.67 5.96
C LEU A 43 -15.15 11.70 4.82
N VAL A 44 -15.11 10.38 5.08
CA VAL A 44 -15.41 9.37 4.07
C VAL A 44 -16.87 9.42 3.62
N PRO A 45 -17.88 9.34 4.53
CA PRO A 45 -19.28 9.44 4.11
C PRO A 45 -19.59 10.80 3.49
N LEU A 46 -19.02 11.91 3.99
CA LEU A 46 -19.15 13.23 3.36
C LEU A 46 -18.63 13.24 1.92
N GLY A 47 -17.48 12.61 1.65
CA GLY A 47 -16.95 12.50 0.30
C GLY A 47 -17.79 11.63 -0.63
N ILE A 48 -18.44 10.58 -0.10
CA ILE A 48 -19.42 9.78 -0.85
C ILE A 48 -20.63 10.64 -1.19
N ALA A 49 -21.21 11.33 -0.20
CA ALA A 49 -22.36 12.21 -0.40
C ALA A 49 -22.04 13.32 -1.41
N MET A 50 -20.86 13.95 -1.34
CA MET A 50 -20.42 14.98 -2.29
C MET A 50 -20.33 14.43 -3.72
N ARG A 51 -19.79 13.21 -3.90
CA ARG A 51 -19.73 12.56 -5.21
C ARG A 51 -21.11 12.22 -5.76
N SER A 52 -22.06 11.86 -4.90
CA SER A 52 -23.46 11.68 -5.31
C SER A 52 -24.09 13.02 -5.70
N LEU A 53 -23.81 14.07 -4.95
CA LEU A 53 -24.32 15.42 -5.20
C LEU A 53 -23.82 15.98 -6.54
N TRP A 54 -22.58 15.67 -6.94
CA TRP A 54 -22.04 16.03 -8.25
C TRP A 54 -22.74 15.36 -9.43
N LYS A 55 -23.45 14.24 -9.23
CA LYS A 55 -24.20 13.56 -10.29
C LYS A 55 -25.55 14.21 -10.58
N ILE A 56 -26.01 15.11 -9.71
CA ILE A 56 -27.27 15.84 -9.92
C ILE A 56 -27.04 16.90 -10.98
N SER A 57 -27.72 16.80 -12.11
CA SER A 57 -27.52 17.64 -13.30
C SER A 57 -27.69 19.14 -13.06
N ILE A 58 -28.48 19.55 -12.07
CA ILE A 58 -28.77 20.96 -11.77
C ILE A 58 -27.64 21.60 -10.95
N VAL A 59 -27.19 20.94 -9.88
CA VAL A 59 -26.22 21.50 -8.91
C VAL A 59 -24.80 20.97 -9.10
N GLY A 60 -24.64 19.82 -9.76
CA GLY A 60 -23.35 19.15 -9.98
C GLY A 60 -22.32 20.00 -10.72
N PRO A 61 -22.66 20.63 -11.87
CA PRO A 61 -21.73 21.48 -12.61
C PRO A 61 -21.25 22.72 -11.81
N HIS A 62 -22.07 23.22 -10.90
CA HIS A 62 -21.71 24.35 -10.04
C HIS A 62 -20.81 23.91 -8.89
N LEU A 63 -21.19 22.82 -8.22
CA LEU A 63 -20.43 22.27 -7.11
C LEU A 63 -19.05 21.81 -7.56
N ALA A 64 -18.94 21.11 -8.69
CA ALA A 64 -17.66 20.60 -9.20
C ALA A 64 -16.62 21.71 -9.46
N ARG A 65 -17.06 22.95 -9.72
CA ARG A 65 -16.17 24.12 -9.90
C ARG A 65 -15.65 24.69 -8.58
N TRP A 66 -16.33 24.45 -7.46
CA TRP A 66 -15.93 24.97 -6.17
C TRP A 66 -14.87 24.12 -5.49
N ARG A 67 -13.73 24.75 -5.19
CA ARG A 67 -12.56 24.09 -4.57
C ARG A 67 -12.91 23.33 -3.28
N TRP A 68 -13.80 23.88 -2.46
CA TRP A 68 -14.18 23.23 -1.19
C TRP A 68 -14.93 21.92 -1.44
N SER A 69 -15.80 21.87 -2.45
CA SER A 69 -16.55 20.66 -2.80
C SER A 69 -15.56 19.59 -3.30
N THR A 70 -14.62 19.97 -4.16
CA THR A 70 -13.60 19.08 -4.71
C THR A 70 -12.77 18.47 -3.60
N ARG A 71 -12.44 19.23 -2.55
CA ARG A 71 -11.70 18.72 -1.38
C ARG A 71 -12.47 17.65 -0.60
N PHE A 72 -13.79 17.74 -0.52
CA PHE A 72 -14.60 16.70 0.12
C PHE A 72 -14.74 15.46 -0.76
N GLY A 73 -14.99 15.61 -2.06
CA GLY A 73 -15.09 14.46 -2.97
C GLY A 73 -13.75 13.76 -3.25
N TRP A 74 -12.64 14.49 -3.15
CA TRP A 74 -11.27 13.98 -3.32
C TRP A 74 -10.79 13.30 -2.03
N GLN A 75 -11.20 12.05 -1.87
CA GLN A 75 -10.84 11.21 -0.73
C GLN A 75 -9.75 10.21 -1.11
N ALA A 76 -8.75 10.04 -0.24
CA ALA A 76 -7.70 9.06 -0.42
C ALA A 76 -8.15 7.64 -0.06
N ASN A 77 -7.61 6.63 -0.69
CA ASN A 77 -7.80 5.24 -0.32
C ASN A 77 -7.14 4.93 1.03
N ARG A 78 -7.83 4.17 1.89
CA ARG A 78 -7.36 3.75 3.22
C ARG A 78 -7.22 2.23 3.28
N LEU A 79 -6.30 1.70 2.47
CA LEU A 79 -5.97 0.27 2.49
C LEU A 79 -5.32 -0.11 3.81
N LYS A 80 -5.86 -1.15 4.43
CA LYS A 80 -5.28 -1.76 5.64
C LYS A 80 -4.06 -2.59 5.25
N PRO A 81 -3.03 -2.65 6.12
CA PRO A 81 -1.88 -3.52 5.90
C PRO A 81 -2.28 -4.97 5.63
N ASP A 82 -3.23 -5.51 6.39
CA ASP A 82 -3.67 -6.91 6.25
C ASP A 82 -4.21 -7.22 4.86
N THR A 83 -4.97 -6.30 4.26
CA THR A 83 -5.51 -6.46 2.90
C THR A 83 -4.39 -6.49 1.86
N VAL A 84 -3.38 -5.64 2.02
CA VAL A 84 -2.22 -5.61 1.13
C VAL A 84 -1.42 -6.91 1.32
N LEU A 85 -1.09 -7.26 2.56
CA LEU A 85 -0.32 -8.46 2.89
C LEU A 85 -1.01 -9.74 2.44
N ALA A 86 -2.33 -9.88 2.60
CA ALA A 86 -3.06 -11.06 2.14
C ALA A 86 -2.84 -11.34 0.64
N LYS A 87 -2.69 -10.28 -0.16
CA LYS A 87 -2.46 -10.40 -1.61
C LYS A 87 -1.00 -10.69 -1.95
N VAL A 88 -0.04 -10.07 -1.25
CA VAL A 88 1.37 -10.07 -1.68
C VAL A 88 2.32 -10.85 -0.80
N ALA A 89 1.93 -11.20 0.43
CA ALA A 89 2.79 -11.92 1.37
C ALA A 89 3.41 -13.21 0.80
N PRO A 90 2.73 -14.04 -0.01
CA PRO A 90 3.34 -15.25 -0.56
C PRO A 90 4.59 -15.01 -1.42
N GLN A 91 4.74 -13.82 -2.02
CA GLN A 91 5.83 -13.51 -2.96
C GLN A 91 7.01 -12.79 -2.31
N LEU A 92 6.99 -12.64 -0.98
CA LEU A 92 7.72 -11.59 -0.29
C LEU A 92 8.52 -12.14 0.93
N SER A 93 9.86 -12.07 0.93
CA SER A 93 10.77 -12.32 2.09
C SER A 93 11.28 -11.07 2.85
N ASP A 94 11.26 -11.01 4.18
CA ASP A 94 11.62 -9.80 4.97
C ASP A 94 10.67 -8.59 4.79
N ILE A 95 9.43 -8.72 5.26
CA ILE A 95 8.47 -7.62 5.19
C ILE A 95 8.75 -6.66 6.35
N LYS A 96 8.98 -5.37 6.07
CA LYS A 96 9.09 -4.32 7.09
C LYS A 96 7.95 -3.33 6.91
N ILE A 97 7.18 -3.10 7.98
CA ILE A 97 6.07 -2.15 7.98
C ILE A 97 6.45 -1.02 8.91
N PHE A 98 6.56 0.19 8.38
CA PHE A 98 6.81 1.38 9.18
C PHE A 98 5.52 2.16 9.41
N HIS A 99 5.28 2.56 10.64
CA HIS A 99 4.13 3.42 10.99
C HIS A 99 4.52 4.46 12.03
N SER A 100 3.67 5.45 12.24
CA SER A 100 3.91 6.47 13.26
C SER A 100 3.84 5.87 14.67
N LYS A 101 4.78 6.20 15.56
CA LYS A 101 4.70 5.90 17.01
C LYS A 101 3.45 6.50 17.68
N LYS A 102 2.90 7.57 17.11
CA LYS A 102 1.72 8.27 17.62
C LYS A 102 0.42 7.47 17.45
N ARG A 103 0.44 6.34 16.73
CA ARG A 103 -0.72 5.46 16.57
C ARG A 103 -0.32 3.99 16.56
N THR A 104 -1.15 3.19 17.23
CA THR A 104 -1.04 1.74 17.18
C THR A 104 -1.64 1.23 15.87
N LEU A 105 -0.79 0.68 15.01
CA LEU A 105 -1.23 -0.01 13.79
C LEU A 105 -1.48 -1.48 14.15
N LYS A 106 -2.75 -1.91 14.11
CA LYS A 106 -3.09 -3.33 14.26
C LYS A 106 -2.79 -4.02 12.92
N VAL A 107 -1.86 -4.98 12.95
CA VAL A 107 -1.54 -5.84 11.81
C VAL A 107 -1.77 -7.27 12.27
N PHE A 108 -2.69 -7.98 11.63
CA PHE A 108 -2.92 -9.39 11.88
C PHE A 108 -1.89 -10.17 11.06
N LEU A 109 -0.80 -10.53 11.72
CA LEU A 109 0.30 -11.26 11.10
C LEU A 109 -0.16 -12.67 10.77
N SER A 110 -0.32 -12.98 9.49
CA SER A 110 -0.44 -14.36 9.05
C SER A 110 0.93 -15.03 9.28
N SER A 111 0.98 -15.99 10.20
CA SER A 111 2.17 -16.60 10.84
C SER A 111 3.28 -17.15 9.91
N LYS A 112 3.15 -17.07 8.58
CA LYS A 112 4.06 -17.72 7.63
C LYS A 112 5.22 -16.85 7.14
N ASN A 113 5.17 -15.52 7.29
CA ASN A 113 6.22 -14.63 6.79
C ASN A 113 6.76 -13.72 7.89
N ALA A 114 8.08 -13.72 8.08
CA ALA A 114 8.78 -12.84 9.01
C ALA A 114 8.50 -11.36 8.67
N THR A 115 7.50 -10.80 9.36
CA THR A 115 7.01 -9.45 9.16
C THR A 115 7.35 -8.63 10.39
N LYS A 116 8.19 -7.61 10.22
CA LYS A 116 8.60 -6.71 11.30
C LYS A 116 7.81 -5.42 11.22
N VAL A 117 7.05 -5.11 12.27
CA VAL A 117 6.34 -3.83 12.40
C VAL A 117 7.21 -2.89 13.22
N ILE A 118 7.61 -1.76 12.64
CA ILE A 118 8.58 -0.82 13.20
C ILE A 118 7.91 0.55 13.38
N PRO A 119 7.65 0.99 14.62
CA PRO A 119 7.10 2.30 14.87
C PRO A 119 8.20 3.37 14.80
N THR A 120 7.95 4.48 14.10
CA THR A 120 8.89 5.61 13.92
C THR A 120 8.24 6.96 14.19
N ASN A 121 9.03 7.96 14.60
CA ASN A 121 8.57 9.34 14.79
C ASN A 121 8.53 10.16 13.49
N ARG A 122 9.14 9.64 12.40
CA ARG A 122 9.29 10.39 11.14
C ARG A 122 8.12 10.21 10.16
N ILE A 123 7.15 9.37 10.50
CA ILE A 123 5.98 9.09 9.66
C ILE A 123 4.75 9.79 10.24
N ASN A 124 3.97 10.41 9.35
CA ASN A 124 2.69 11.03 9.69
C ASN A 124 1.72 9.98 10.25
N PRO A 125 0.96 10.26 11.33
CA PRO A 125 0.02 9.32 11.95
C PRO A 125 -1.04 8.73 11.01
N SER A 126 -1.34 9.42 9.93
CA SER A 126 -2.33 8.99 8.93
C SER A 126 -1.71 8.07 7.86
N HIS A 127 -0.44 7.71 7.97
CA HIS A 127 0.29 6.97 6.94
C HIS A 127 1.03 5.77 7.51
N TRP A 128 1.24 4.79 6.64
CA TRP A 128 2.09 3.64 6.89
C TRP A 128 2.81 3.25 5.61
N TRP A 129 4.01 2.69 5.77
CA TRP A 129 4.92 2.42 4.67
C TRP A 129 5.22 0.93 4.66
N LEU A 130 5.09 0.31 3.49
CA LEU A 130 5.58 -1.03 3.25
C LEU A 130 6.96 -0.92 2.65
N LEU A 131 7.96 -1.45 3.35
CA LEU A 131 9.31 -1.56 2.86
C LEU A 131 9.64 -3.03 2.68
N LYS A 132 10.15 -3.35 1.50
CA LYS A 132 10.33 -4.74 1.12
C LYS A 132 11.58 -4.96 0.30
N GLN A 133 12.28 -6.06 0.58
CA GLN A 133 13.30 -6.61 -0.31
C GLN A 133 12.75 -7.85 -1.02
N LYS A 134 12.86 -7.92 -2.36
CA LYS A 134 12.46 -9.11 -3.11
C LYS A 134 13.46 -10.23 -2.84
N SER A 135 12.98 -11.43 -2.50
CA SER A 135 13.88 -12.59 -2.34
C SER A 135 14.70 -12.81 -3.60
N PHE A 136 15.99 -13.07 -3.41
CA PHE A 136 16.80 -13.57 -4.51
C PHE A 136 16.52 -15.06 -4.68
N ASN A 137 15.94 -15.44 -5.82
CA ASN A 137 15.72 -16.83 -6.17
C ASN A 137 16.90 -17.30 -7.03
N TRP A 138 17.81 -18.03 -6.41
CA TRP A 138 19.01 -18.57 -7.04
C TRP A 138 18.68 -19.46 -8.23
N ASN A 139 17.73 -20.39 -8.08
CA ASN A 139 17.32 -21.31 -9.15
C ASN A 139 16.83 -20.55 -10.39
N SER A 140 15.94 -19.57 -10.22
CA SER A 140 15.44 -18.73 -11.33
C SER A 140 16.52 -17.86 -11.99
N TRP A 141 17.59 -17.53 -11.28
CA TRP A 141 18.72 -16.81 -11.86
C TRP A 141 19.64 -17.75 -12.64
N CYS A 142 19.90 -18.93 -12.09
CA CYS A 142 20.68 -20.00 -12.71
C CYS A 142 20.04 -20.49 -14.02
N ASP A 143 18.73 -20.76 -14.03
CA ASP A 143 17.98 -21.14 -15.23
C ASP A 143 18.12 -20.09 -16.35
N ARG A 144 18.06 -18.80 -16.00
CA ARG A 144 18.20 -17.69 -16.96
C ARG A 144 19.59 -17.53 -17.54
N HIS A 145 20.62 -18.04 -16.87
CA HIS A 145 22.01 -17.90 -17.28
C HIS A 145 22.65 -19.24 -17.65
N GLY A 146 21.85 -20.31 -17.75
CA GLY A 146 22.34 -21.66 -18.07
C GLY A 146 23.39 -22.17 -17.08
N ARG A 147 23.30 -21.78 -15.80
CA ARG A 147 24.23 -22.20 -14.75
C ARG A 147 23.58 -23.22 -13.83
N GLN A 148 24.35 -24.22 -13.37
CA GLN A 148 23.93 -25.12 -12.29
C GLN A 148 24.02 -24.34 -10.96
N CYS A 149 22.92 -24.28 -10.20
CA CYS A 149 22.93 -23.74 -8.84
C CYS A 149 23.16 -24.88 -7.86
N ASP A 150 24.36 -25.00 -7.29
CA ASP A 150 24.60 -25.88 -6.15
C ASP A 150 23.95 -25.28 -4.89
N ALA A 151 23.15 -26.09 -4.20
CA ALA A 151 22.29 -25.67 -3.10
C ALA A 151 23.05 -25.21 -1.84
N ASP A 152 24.38 -25.31 -1.81
CA ASP A 152 25.19 -25.19 -0.60
C ASP A 152 25.81 -23.80 -0.34
N VAL A 153 25.63 -22.82 -1.23
CA VAL A 153 26.26 -21.48 -1.08
C VAL A 153 25.36 -20.46 -0.36
N ALA A 154 24.20 -20.88 0.16
CA ALA A 154 23.21 -19.98 0.77
C ALA A 154 23.09 -20.11 2.30
N ARG A 155 24.22 -20.16 3.02
CA ARG A 155 24.26 -19.85 4.47
C ARG A 155 24.87 -18.49 4.74
#